data_AF-A0A6I3LGN9-F1
#
_entry.id   AF-A0A6I3LGN9-F1
#
_cell.length_a   1.000
_cell.length_b   1.000
_cell.length_c   1.000
_cell.angle_alpha   90.00
_cell.angle_beta   90.00
_cell.angle_gamma   90.00
#
_symmetry.space_group_name_H-M   'P 1'
#
loop_
_entity.id
_entity.type
_entity.pdbx_description
1 polymer ?
#
loop_
_entity_poly.entity_id
_entity_poly.type
_entity_poly.pdbx_seq_one_letter_code
_entity_poly.pdbx_strand_id
1 'polypeptide(L)'
;FRVLVGNYLITAVCFNRPYLKKKLTLGSVVTISGKWDKHRQTVSVQELKNGPHQEDKSIEPVYSVKENVTVKMMRRFIKEALQHHLDS
;
A
#
# COMPACT_ATOMS: atom_id res chain seq x y z
N PHE A 1 -5.22 9.28 -12.78
CA PHE A 1 -6.68 9.07 -12.91
C PHE A 1 -7.39 9.93 -11.87
N ARG A 2 -8.70 10.18 -12.00
CA ARG A 2 -9.46 11.00 -11.04
C ARG A 2 -10.13 10.11 -10.01
N VAL A 3 -10.18 10.56 -8.77
CA VAL A 3 -10.75 9.83 -7.63
C VAL A 3 -11.71 10.75 -6.91
N LEU A 4 -12.92 10.26 -6.66
CA LEU A 4 -13.91 10.98 -5.86
C LEU A 4 -13.77 10.52 -4.40
N VAL A 5 -13.51 11.46 -3.51
CA VAL A 5 -13.42 11.22 -2.06
C VAL A 5 -14.37 12.17 -1.35
N GLY A 6 -15.45 11.64 -0.79
CA GLY A 6 -16.56 12.47 -0.30
C GLY A 6 -17.08 13.38 -1.41
N ASN A 7 -16.96 14.69 -1.21
CA ASN A 7 -17.40 15.71 -2.19
C ASN A 7 -16.24 16.30 -3.02
N TYR A 8 -15.02 15.76 -2.89
CA TYR A 8 -13.83 16.28 -3.54
C TYR A 8 -13.37 15.36 -4.67
N LEU A 9 -13.17 15.93 -5.85
CA LEU A 9 -12.65 15.21 -7.01
C LEU A 9 -11.15 15.50 -7.19
N ILE A 10 -10.32 14.56 -6.79
CA ILE A 10 -8.86 14.72 -6.75
C ILE A 10 -8.17 13.97 -7.89
N THR A 11 -6.96 14.39 -8.25
CA THR A 11 -6.15 13.72 -9.29
C THR A 11 -5.10 12.82 -8.64
N ALA A 12 -5.14 11.52 -8.93
CA ALA A 12 -4.13 10.56 -8.52
C ALA A 12 -3.12 10.32 -9.66
N VAL A 13 -1.85 10.64 -9.42
CA VAL A 13 -0.76 10.47 -10.38
C VAL A 13 0.12 9.30 -9.95
N CYS A 14 0.15 8.24 -10.78
CA CYS A 14 1.02 7.09 -10.61
C CYS A 14 2.16 7.15 -11.63
N PHE A 15 3.40 7.26 -11.18
CA PHE A 15 4.58 7.22 -12.05
C PHE A 15 5.08 5.78 -12.25
N ASN A 16 5.45 5.43 -13.48
CA ASN A 16 6.06 4.15 -13.86
C ASN A 16 5.28 2.88 -13.47
N ARG A 17 3.94 2.94 -13.48
CA ARG A 17 3.08 1.79 -13.11
C ARG A 17 1.95 1.53 -14.12
N PRO A 18 2.28 1.12 -15.36
CA PRO A 18 1.26 0.87 -16.40
C PRO A 18 0.34 -0.31 -16.06
N TYR A 19 0.82 -1.29 -15.30
CA TYR A 19 0.04 -2.46 -14.88
C TYR A 19 -1.16 -2.11 -13.99
N LEU A 20 -1.11 -1.00 -13.25
CA LEU A 20 -2.22 -0.55 -12.41
C LEU A 20 -3.45 -0.19 -13.25
N LYS A 21 -3.25 0.27 -14.49
CA LYS A 21 -4.36 0.62 -15.40
C LYS A 21 -5.28 -0.56 -15.69
N LYS A 22 -4.74 -1.79 -15.79
CA LYS A 22 -5.53 -3.01 -16.01
C LYS A 22 -6.27 -3.49 -14.76
N LYS A 23 -5.77 -3.12 -13.58
CA LYS A 23 -6.30 -3.54 -12.27
C LYS A 23 -7.31 -2.56 -11.68
N LEU A 24 -7.46 -1.39 -12.29
CA LEU A 24 -8.38 -0.34 -11.87
C LEU A 24 -9.64 -0.41 -12.73
N THR A 25 -10.75 -0.75 -12.10
CA THR A 25 -12.09 -0.67 -12.70
C THR A 25 -12.79 0.61 -12.26
N LEU A 26 -13.54 1.24 -13.17
CA LEU A 26 -14.37 2.39 -12.86
C LEU A 26 -15.38 2.02 -11.77
N GLY A 27 -15.56 2.91 -10.78
CA GLY A 27 -16.45 2.68 -9.64
C GLY A 27 -15.89 1.77 -8.54
N SER A 28 -14.69 1.20 -8.71
CA SER A 28 -14.05 0.44 -7.63
C SER A 28 -13.57 1.34 -6.49
N VAL A 29 -13.73 0.85 -5.26
CA VAL A 29 -13.15 1.48 -4.07
C VAL A 29 -11.67 1.12 -4.02
N VAL A 30 -10.83 2.15 -3.89
CA VAL A 30 -9.38 1.99 -3.82
C VAL A 30 -8.82 2.83 -2.68
N THR A 31 -7.75 2.34 -2.08
CA THR A 31 -6.97 3.04 -1.07
C THR A 31 -5.68 3.54 -1.69
N ILE A 32 -5.38 4.83 -1.50
CA ILE A 32 -4.24 5.50 -2.10
C ILE A 32 -3.41 6.13 -1.00
N SER A 33 -2.12 5.76 -0.94
CA SER A 33 -1.15 6.34 -0.02
C SER A 33 -0.07 7.08 -0.81
N GLY A 34 0.26 8.30 -0.38
CA GLY A 34 1.23 9.10 -1.10
C GLY A 34 1.34 10.54 -0.64
N LYS A 35 2.06 11.35 -1.42
CA LYS A 35 2.27 12.77 -1.13
C LYS A 35 1.06 13.57 -1.63
N TRP A 36 0.45 14.35 -0.76
CA TRP A 36 -0.64 15.26 -1.13
C TRP A 36 -0.11 16.64 -1.49
N ASP A 37 -0.48 17.12 -2.67
CA ASP A 37 -0.31 18.51 -3.11
C ASP A 37 -1.68 19.21 -3.02
N LYS A 38 -1.85 20.02 -1.96
CA LYS A 38 -3.10 20.74 -1.67
C LYS A 38 -3.43 21.78 -2.73
N HIS A 39 -2.43 22.48 -3.27
CA HIS A 39 -2.65 23.54 -4.25
C HIS A 39 -3.18 22.97 -5.57
N ARG A 40 -2.71 21.79 -5.94
CA ARG A 40 -3.08 21.13 -7.21
C ARG A 40 -4.16 20.07 -7.06
N GLN A 41 -4.69 19.87 -5.85
CA GLN A 41 -5.62 18.78 -5.50
C GLN A 41 -5.17 17.42 -6.07
N THR A 42 -3.87 17.16 -5.97
CA THR A 42 -3.21 16.03 -6.61
C THR A 42 -2.47 15.17 -5.60
N VAL A 43 -2.68 13.85 -5.66
CA VAL A 43 -1.91 12.87 -4.89
C VAL A 43 -0.86 12.25 -5.80
N SER A 44 0.41 12.32 -5.42
CA SER A 44 1.47 11.48 -5.98
C SER A 44 1.44 10.12 -5.28
N VAL A 45 0.97 9.10 -6.00
CA VAL A 45 0.71 7.76 -5.45
C VAL A 45 2.01 6.99 -5.26
N GLN A 46 2.29 6.57 -4.02
CA GLN A 46 3.38 5.67 -3.67
C GLN A 46 2.90 4.22 -3.57
N GLU A 47 1.73 4.04 -2.95
CA GLU A 47 1.08 2.75 -2.81
C GLU A 47 -0.41 2.86 -3.18
N LEU A 48 -0.90 1.84 -3.88
CA LEU A 48 -2.30 1.72 -4.27
C LEU A 48 -2.76 0.32 -3.92
N LYS A 49 -3.79 0.23 -3.07
CA LYS A 49 -4.44 -1.02 -2.69
C LYS A 49 -5.86 -1.01 -3.22
N ASN A 50 -6.29 -2.14 -3.78
CA ASN A 50 -7.67 -2.32 -4.20
C ASN A 50 -8.51 -2.67 -2.96
N GLY A 51 -9.66 -2.01 -2.80
CA GLY A 51 -10.53 -2.17 -1.64
C GLY A 51 -10.40 -1.04 -0.60
N PRO A 52 -11.33 -1.00 0.35
CA PRO A 52 -11.30 -0.05 1.47
C PRO A 52 -10.07 -0.32 2.34
N HIS A 53 -9.53 0.75 2.93
CA HIS A 53 -8.45 0.62 3.91
C HIS A 53 -9.03 -0.09 5.12
N GLN A 54 -8.65 -1.35 5.32
CA GLN A 54 -8.83 -1.99 6.61
C GLN A 54 -7.79 -1.36 7.55
N GLU A 55 -8.26 -0.73 8.63
CA GLU A 55 -7.40 -0.30 9.73
C GLU A 55 -6.78 -1.55 10.37
N ASP A 56 -5.70 -2.04 9.76
CA ASP A 56 -4.84 -3.00 10.40
C ASP A 56 -3.98 -2.18 11.38
N LYS A 57 -4.45 -2.03 12.62
CA LYS A 57 -3.71 -1.39 13.73
C LYS A 57 -2.47 -2.19 14.15
N SER A 58 -2.00 -3.11 13.31
CA SER A 58 -0.77 -3.84 13.52
C SER A 58 0.41 -2.92 13.25
N ILE A 59 1.13 -2.57 14.32
CA ILE A 59 2.42 -1.90 14.21
C ILE A 59 3.33 -2.86 13.44
N GLU A 60 3.66 -2.52 12.20
CA GLU A 60 4.57 -3.34 11.41
C GLU A 60 6.02 -3.08 11.85
N PRO A 61 6.74 -4.09 12.35
CA PRO A 61 8.14 -3.91 12.73
C PRO A 61 9.02 -3.64 11.50
N VAL A 62 9.96 -2.69 11.66
CA VAL A 62 11.00 -2.37 10.68
C VAL A 62 12.27 -3.09 11.11
N TYR A 63 12.73 -4.04 10.29
CA TYR A 63 13.96 -4.80 10.55
C TYR A 63 15.11 -4.27 9.72
N SER A 64 16.29 -4.14 10.33
CA SER A 64 17.53 -3.88 9.59
C SER A 64 17.91 -5.14 8.81
N VAL A 65 17.90 -5.06 7.49
CA VAL A 65 18.21 -6.18 6.59
C VAL A 65 19.45 -5.87 5.74
N LYS A 66 20.29 -6.87 5.49
CA LYS A 66 21.42 -6.78 4.53
C LYS A 66 20.88 -6.83 3.09
N GLU A 67 21.64 -6.32 2.12
CA GLU A 67 21.24 -6.13 0.70
C GLU A 67 20.51 -7.31 0.05
N ASN A 68 20.86 -8.54 0.42
CA ASN A 68 20.27 -9.76 -0.16
C ASN A 68 18.96 -10.22 0.51
N VAL A 69 18.52 -9.57 1.59
CA VAL A 69 17.31 -9.94 2.34
C VAL A 69 16.35 -8.76 2.34
N THR A 70 15.10 -8.99 1.94
CA THR A 70 14.05 -7.96 2.05
C THR A 70 13.37 -8.02 3.40
N VAL A 71 12.88 -6.89 3.91
CA VAL A 71 12.07 -6.82 5.15
C VAL A 71 10.88 -7.79 5.08
N LYS A 72 10.28 -7.95 3.88
CA LYS A 72 9.19 -8.90 3.64
C LYS A 72 9.62 -10.35 3.89
N MET A 73 10.81 -10.74 3.42
CA MET A 73 11.35 -12.08 3.61
C MET A 73 11.67 -12.35 5.08
N MET A 74 12.27 -11.38 5.77
CA MET A 74 12.56 -11.49 7.20
C MET A 74 11.30 -11.63 8.06
N ARG A 75 10.24 -10.85 7.76
CA ARG A 75 8.93 -11.02 8.41
C ARG A 75 8.36 -12.43 8.22
N ARG A 76 8.53 -13.03 7.04
CA ARG A 76 8.09 -14.41 6.78
C ARG A 76 8.84 -15.41 7.65
N PHE A 77 10.16 -15.32 7.71
CA PHE A 77 10.98 -16.23 8.53
C PHE A 77 10.65 -16.14 10.01
N ILE A 78 10.46 -14.93 10.54
CA ILE A 78 10.06 -14.74 11.95
C ILE A 78 8.69 -15.39 12.21
N LYS A 79 7.73 -15.21 11.29
CA LYS A 79 6.40 -15.80 11.41
C LYS A 79 6.44 -17.34 11.36
N GLU A 80 7.22 -17.90 10.44
CA GLU A 80 7.43 -19.36 10.33
C GLU A 80 8.10 -19.92 11.58
N ALA A 81 9.15 -19.26 12.09
CA ALA A 81 9.84 -19.68 13.32
C ALA A 81 8.93 -19.61 14.56
N LEU A 82 8.14 -18.54 14.71
CA LEU A 82 7.16 -18.43 15.78
C LEU A 82 6.09 -19.53 15.71
N GLN A 83 5.58 -19.82 14.52
CA GLN A 83 4.59 -20.87 14.33
C GLN A 83 5.15 -22.25 14.67
N HIS A 84 6.40 -22.53 14.30
CA HIS A 84 7.02 -23.83 14.59
C HIS A 84 7.45 -24.02 16.05
N HIS A 85 7.72 -22.95 16.81
CA HIS A 85 8.19 -23.06 18.20
C HIS A 85 7.12 -22.83 19.27
N LEU A 86 5.94 -22.29 18.93
CA LEU A 86 4.84 -22.11 19.89
C LEU A 86 3.89 -23.34 19.97
N ASP A 87 3.99 -24.27 19.02
CA ASP A 87 3.19 -25.51 18.96
C ASP A 87 3.90 -26.75 19.57
N SER A 88 5.03 -26.56 20.28
CA SER A 88 5.80 -27.63 20.96
C SER A 88 5.95 -27.40 22.46
#